data_AF-A0A0D5NRY1-F1
#
_entry.id   AF-A0A0D5NRY1-F1
#
_cell.length_a   1.000
_cell.length_b   1.000
_cell.length_c   1.000
_cell.angle_alpha   90.00
_cell.angle_beta   90.00
_cell.angle_gamma   90.00
#
_symmetry.space_group_name_H-M   'P 1'
#
loop_
_entity.id
_entity.type
_entity.pdbx_description
1 polymer ?
#
loop_
_entity_poly.entity_id
_entity_poly.type
_entity_poly.pdbx_seq_one_letter_code
_entity_poly.pdbx_strand_id
1 'polypeptide(L)'
;MLIWAVPALWAVPSISSAEPSYARFGRIAVKETIAKYGAEVVDYRYDGRFPLPDDMAEERFRLWLRKENREFGVTVHMTIVPSTNRLVSIRWESGTS
;
A
#
# COMPACT_ATOMS: atom_id res chain seq x y z
N MET A 1 24.17 -41.95 38.46
CA MET A 1 23.96 -42.09 37.00
C MET A 1 22.95 -41.02 36.61
N LEU A 2 23.42 -39.91 36.04
CA LEU A 2 22.67 -38.66 35.89
C LEU A 2 22.28 -38.51 34.41
N ILE A 3 21.00 -38.67 34.07
CA ILE A 3 20.47 -38.36 32.73
C ILE A 3 19.83 -36.99 32.79
N TRP A 4 20.53 -35.97 32.30
CA TRP A 4 19.91 -34.69 31.95
C TRP A 4 19.36 -34.82 30.53
N ALA A 5 18.03 -34.80 30.39
CA ALA A 5 17.39 -34.65 29.09
C ALA A 5 17.65 -33.23 28.59
N VAL A 6 18.35 -33.09 27.46
CA VAL A 6 18.55 -31.80 26.79
C VAL A 6 17.24 -31.45 26.07
N PRO A 7 16.57 -30.33 26.39
CA PRO A 7 15.40 -29.92 25.65
C PRO A 7 15.81 -29.49 24.25
N ALA A 8 15.25 -30.15 23.23
CA ALA A 8 15.43 -29.75 21.84
C ALA A 8 14.77 -28.38 21.63
N LEU A 9 15.59 -27.34 21.48
CA LEU A 9 15.19 -26.03 20.98
C LEU A 9 14.73 -26.19 19.53
N TRP A 10 13.43 -26.37 19.31
CA TRP A 10 12.88 -26.19 17.97
C TRP A 10 12.99 -24.71 17.63
N ALA A 11 13.94 -24.38 16.76
CA ALA A 11 14.05 -23.06 16.17
C ALA A 11 12.71 -22.72 15.49
N VAL A 12 12.01 -21.72 16.02
CA VAL A 12 10.85 -21.14 15.33
C VAL A 12 11.41 -20.43 14.09
N PRO A 13 11.06 -20.85 12.86
CA PRO A 13 11.51 -20.12 11.69
C PRO A 13 10.87 -18.73 11.72
N SER A 14 11.70 -17.69 11.82
CA SER A 14 11.26 -16.32 11.60
C SER A 14 10.89 -16.20 10.12
N ILE A 15 9.59 -16.30 9.80
CA ILE A 15 9.08 -15.91 8.48
C ILE A 15 9.32 -14.41 8.38
N SER A 16 10.41 -14.02 7.73
CA SER A 16 10.61 -12.64 7.29
C SER A 16 9.61 -12.39 6.17
N SER A 17 8.37 -12.08 6.55
CA SER A 17 7.35 -11.63 5.61
C SER A 17 7.76 -10.24 5.17
N ALA A 18 8.60 -10.16 4.12
CA ALA A 18 8.88 -8.90 3.46
C ALA A 18 7.54 -8.19 3.21
N GLU A 19 7.42 -6.96 3.69
CA GLU A 19 6.18 -6.20 3.55
C GLU A 19 5.80 -6.16 2.06
N PRO A 20 4.57 -6.50 1.67
CA PRO A 20 4.19 -6.48 0.27
C PRO A 20 4.46 -5.10 -0.36
N SER A 21 5.00 -5.08 -1.57
CA SER A 21 5.38 -3.82 -2.24
C SER A 21 4.23 -2.81 -2.32
N TYR A 22 2.97 -3.26 -2.43
CA TYR A 22 1.79 -2.40 -2.42
C TYR A 22 1.63 -1.60 -1.11
N ALA A 23 2.08 -2.12 0.03
CA ALA A 23 1.92 -1.45 1.33
C ALA A 23 2.75 -0.16 1.40
N ARG A 24 3.93 -0.15 0.77
CA ARG A 24 4.73 1.06 0.59
C ARG A 24 3.98 2.12 -0.23
N PHE A 25 3.36 1.71 -1.33
CA PHE A 25 2.63 2.62 -2.21
C PHE A 25 1.33 3.13 -1.57
N GLY A 26 0.66 2.32 -0.76
CA GLY A 26 -0.51 2.75 0.01
C GLY A 26 -0.20 3.93 0.94
N ARG A 27 0.94 3.90 1.64
CA ARG A 27 1.40 5.04 2.47
C ARG A 27 1.63 6.30 1.65
N ILE A 28 2.22 6.17 0.46
CA ILE A 28 2.46 7.29 -0.45
C ILE A 28 1.12 7.84 -0.96
N ALA A 29 0.19 6.98 -1.39
CA ALA A 29 -1.14 7.37 -1.85
C ALA A 29 -1.88 8.20 -0.80
N VAL A 30 -1.89 7.75 0.47
CA VAL A 30 -2.49 8.50 1.59
C VAL A 30 -1.81 9.85 1.77
N LYS A 31 -0.48 9.88 1.92
CA LYS A 31 0.26 11.12 2.19
C LYS A 31 0.07 12.17 1.09
N GLU A 32 0.23 11.78 -0.16
CA GLU A 32 0.15 12.70 -1.30
C GLU A 32 -1.30 13.17 -1.53
N THR A 33 -2.30 12.34 -1.21
CA THR A 33 -3.71 12.73 -1.30
C THR A 33 -4.10 13.74 -0.21
N ILE A 34 -3.64 13.55 1.03
CA ILE A 34 -3.82 14.53 2.11
C ILE A 34 -3.21 15.87 1.70
N ALA A 35 -1.98 15.86 1.16
CA ALA A 35 -1.30 17.07 0.71
C ALA A 35 -2.04 17.77 -0.44
N LYS A 36 -2.59 17.01 -1.40
CA LYS A 36 -3.30 17.55 -2.56
C LYS A 36 -4.66 18.15 -2.22
N TYR A 37 -5.45 17.50 -1.37
CA TYR A 37 -6.84 17.91 -1.11
C TYR A 37 -7.01 18.73 0.18
N GLY A 38 -6.03 18.69 1.09
CA GLY A 38 -6.15 19.27 2.43
C GLY A 38 -7.35 18.67 3.16
N ALA A 39 -7.46 17.34 3.11
CA ALA A 39 -8.57 16.56 3.63
C ALA A 39 -8.03 15.40 4.47
N GLU A 40 -8.84 14.90 5.40
CA GLU A 40 -8.55 13.68 6.15
C GLU A 40 -8.88 12.45 5.30
N VAL A 41 -8.09 11.38 5.41
CA VAL A 41 -8.45 10.06 4.85
C VAL A 41 -9.15 9.28 5.95
N VAL A 42 -10.44 8.99 5.78
CA VAL A 42 -11.25 8.25 6.77
C VAL A 42 -11.27 6.75 6.48
N ASP A 43 -11.11 6.36 5.23
CA ASP A 43 -10.95 4.96 4.82
C ASP A 43 -10.05 4.85 3.60
N TYR A 44 -9.39 3.70 3.44
CA TYR A 44 -8.57 3.40 2.27
C TYR A 44 -8.68 1.92 1.89
N ARG A 45 -8.71 1.67 0.59
CA ARG A 45 -8.71 0.32 0.04
C ARG A 45 -7.70 0.21 -1.09
N TYR A 46 -7.01 -0.92 -1.14
CA TYR A 46 -6.21 -1.29 -2.29
C TYR A 46 -7.10 -2.02 -3.31
N ASP A 47 -7.24 -1.44 -4.50
CA ASP A 47 -8.07 -1.99 -5.58
C ASP A 47 -7.27 -3.01 -6.43
N GLY A 48 -5.93 -3.01 -6.35
CA GLY A 48 -5.07 -4.02 -6.98
C GLY A 48 -3.94 -3.45 -7.83
N ARG A 49 -3.16 -4.37 -8.42
CA ARG A 49 -2.10 -4.08 -9.38
C ARG A 49 -2.57 -4.41 -10.79
N PHE A 50 -2.32 -3.51 -11.73
CA PHE A 50 -2.65 -3.68 -13.15
C PHE A 50 -1.38 -3.59 -13.99
N PRO A 51 -1.04 -4.60 -14.81
CA PRO A 51 0.14 -4.54 -15.67
C PRO A 51 -0.02 -3.45 -16.73
N LEU A 52 1.08 -2.77 -17.04
CA LEU A 52 1.19 -1.77 -18.10
C LEU A 52 2.32 -2.15 -19.07
N PRO A 53 2.41 -1.55 -20.27
CA PRO A 53 3.57 -1.70 -21.15
C PRO A 53 4.89 -1.24 -20.50
N ASP A 54 6.01 -1.53 -21.16
CA ASP A 54 7.36 -1.08 -20.76
C ASP A 54 7.79 -1.52 -19.35
N ASP A 55 7.43 -2.75 -18.96
CA ASP A 55 7.71 -3.32 -17.65
C ASP A 55 7.21 -2.44 -16.49
N MET A 56 6.10 -1.74 -16.69
CA MET A 56 5.45 -0.93 -15.68
C MET A 56 4.23 -1.64 -15.09
N ALA A 57 3.78 -1.16 -13.93
CA ALA A 57 2.51 -1.54 -13.37
C ALA A 57 1.82 -0.32 -12.75
N GLU A 58 0.50 -0.35 -12.70
CA GLU A 58 -0.31 0.59 -11.93
C GLU A 58 -0.71 -0.06 -10.60
N GLU A 59 -0.38 0.61 -9.50
CA GLU A 59 -0.96 0.33 -8.18
C GLU A 59 -2.16 1.27 -7.98
N ARG A 60 -3.34 0.70 -7.74
CA ARG A 60 -4.58 1.48 -7.60
C ARG A 60 -5.11 1.43 -6.17
N PHE A 61 -5.44 2.61 -5.65
CA PHE A 61 -6.01 2.78 -4.32
C PHE A 61 -7.30 3.60 -4.41
N ARG A 62 -8.29 3.27 -3.59
CA ARG A 62 -9.48 4.09 -3.39
C ARG A 62 -9.45 4.65 -1.98
N LEU A 63 -9.49 5.97 -1.88
CA LEU A 63 -9.45 6.70 -0.62
C LEU A 63 -10.79 7.38 -0.42
N TRP A 64 -11.36 7.24 0.77
CA TRP A 64 -12.51 8.02 1.20
C TRP A 64 -12.01 9.20 2.00
N LEU A 65 -12.25 10.40 1.51
CA LEU A 65 -11.76 11.64 2.09
C LEU A 65 -12.88 12.36 2.81
N ARG A 66 -12.55 13.06 3.90
CA ARG A 66 -13.43 13.98 4.60
C ARG A 66 -12.80 15.36 4.68
N LYS A 67 -13.52 16.37 4.20
CA LYS A 67 -13.14 17.77 4.32
C LYS A 67 -14.33 18.57 4.82
N GLU A 68 -14.18 19.18 6.01
CA GLU A 68 -15.25 19.85 6.72
C GLU A 68 -16.45 18.89 6.90
N ASN A 69 -17.60 19.21 6.31
CA ASN A 69 -18.82 18.41 6.41
C ASN A 69 -19.14 17.64 5.11
N ARG A 70 -18.14 17.40 4.26
CA ARG A 70 -18.29 16.65 3.00
C ARG A 70 -17.33 15.48 2.95
N GLU A 71 -17.85 14.34 2.49
CA GLU A 71 -17.06 13.17 2.19
C GLU A 71 -17.11 12.85 0.70
N PHE A 72 -16.01 12.35 0.15
CA PHE A 72 -15.91 12.01 -1.27
C PHE A 72 -14.82 10.97 -1.53
N GLY A 73 -15.05 10.14 -2.55
CA GLY A 73 -14.10 9.12 -2.98
C GLY A 73 -13.08 9.67 -3.99
N VAL A 74 -11.81 9.29 -3.82
CA VAL A 74 -10.75 9.56 -4.78
C VAL A 74 -10.03 8.26 -5.12
N THR A 75 -9.90 7.97 -6.42
CA THR A 75 -9.06 6.89 -6.91
C THR A 75 -7.66 7.43 -7.18
N VAL A 76 -6.65 6.81 -6.59
CA VAL A 76 -5.24 7.13 -6.78
C VAL A 76 -4.62 6.05 -7.67
N HIS A 77 -4.06 6.47 -8.80
CA HIS A 77 -3.37 5.62 -9.76
C HIS A 77 -1.88 5.92 -9.68
N MET A 78 -1.07 4.92 -9.36
CA MET A 78 0.37 5.07 -9.21
C MET A 78 1.10 4.18 -10.22
N THR A 79 1.76 4.78 -11.20
CA THR A 79 2.60 4.02 -12.14
C THR A 79 3.95 3.74 -11.51
N ILE A 80 4.39 2.49 -11.52
CA ILE A 80 5.65 2.01 -10.94
C ILE A 80 6.44 1.16 -11.92
N VAL A 81 7.74 1.03 -11.66
CA VAL A 81 8.59 -0.02 -12.24
C VAL A 81 8.73 -1.16 -11.21
N PRO A 82 8.08 -2.33 -11.40
CA PRO A 82 8.04 -3.39 -10.38
C PRO A 82 9.40 -3.98 -10.03
N SER A 83 10.34 -4.04 -10.98
CA SER A 83 11.68 -4.60 -10.77
C SER A 83 12.54 -3.80 -9.78
N THR A 84 12.32 -2.49 -9.69
CA THR A 84 13.07 -1.57 -8.82
C THR A 84 12.21 -0.91 -7.75
N ASN A 85 10.91 -1.20 -7.75
CA ASN A 85 9.90 -0.56 -6.90
C ASN A 85 9.94 0.98 -7.00
N ARG A 86 10.30 1.52 -8.17
CA ARG A 86 10.42 2.96 -8.42
C ARG A 86 9.07 3.53 -8.79
N LEU A 87 8.65 4.59 -8.11
CA LEU A 87 7.48 5.37 -8.48
C LEU A 87 7.78 6.24 -9.70
N VAL A 88 6.92 6.17 -10.72
CA VAL A 88 7.04 6.95 -11.96
C VAL A 88 6.10 8.14 -11.94
N SER A 89 4.83 7.95 -11.57
CA SER A 89 3.83 9.02 -11.54
C SER A 89 2.68 8.70 -10.58
N ILE A 90 1.94 9.75 -10.21
CA ILE A 90 0.71 9.66 -9.42
C ILE A 90 -0.38 10.47 -10.12
N ARG A 91 -1.57 9.88 -10.28
CA ARG A 91 -2.78 10.52 -10.82
C ARG A 91 -3.95 10.31 -9.86
N TRP A 92 -4.82 11.30 -9.78
CA TRP A 92 -6.04 11.25 -8.99
C TRP A 92 -7.24 11.39 -9.90
N GLU A 93 -8.26 10.60 -9.62
CA GLU A 93 -9.57 10.67 -10.24
C GLU A 93 -10.61 10.83 -9.13
N SER A 94 -11.30 11.99 -9.09
CA SER A 94 -12.38 12.22 -8.15
C SER A 94 -13.63 11.49 -8.63
N GLY A 95 -14.18 10.58 -7.82
CA GLY A 95 -15.48 10.00 -8.09
C GLY A 95 -16.57 10.96 -7.61
N THR A 96 -17.28 11.61 -8.52
CA THR A 96 -18.61 12.16 -8.20
C THR A 96 -19.54 10.98 -8.00
N SER A 97 -19.93 10.71 -6.75
CA SER A 97 -21.11 9.90 -6.44
C SER A 97 -22.35 10.77 -6.51
#